data_AF-A0A8J7XVS6-F1
#
_entry.id   AF-A0A8J7XVS6-F1
#
_cell.length_a   1.000
_cell.length_b   1.000
_cell.length_c   1.000
_cell.angle_alpha   90.00
_cell.angle_beta   90.00
_cell.angle_gamma   90.00
#
_symmetry.space_group_name_H-M   'P 1'
#
loop_
_entity.id
_entity.type
_entity.pdbx_description
1 polymer ?
#
loop_
_entity_poly.entity_id
_entity_poly.type
_entity_poly.pdbx_seq_one_letter_code
_entity_poly.pdbx_strand_id
1 'polypeptide(L)'
;MEKIIAFCGLICSECPAYLATQKNDDTERRKVAEMWSKEFNADMSFEDINCDGCISNERVFHHCNVCEIRLCGKEKGIPNCGYCDDYACEKLSKFFEMVPDAQKVLDKIGGT
;
A
#
# COMPACT_ATOMS: atom_id res chain seq x y z
N MET A 1 -6.66 6.07 -15.46
CA MET A 1 -6.22 4.79 -14.88
C MET A 1 -7.22 4.44 -13.81
N GLU A 2 -7.64 3.17 -13.71
CA GLU A 2 -8.52 2.73 -12.62
C GLU A 2 -7.80 2.85 -11.28
N LYS A 3 -8.55 3.13 -10.20
CA LYS A 3 -7.97 3.25 -8.86
C LYS A 3 -7.60 1.86 -8.34
N ILE A 4 -6.34 1.69 -7.98
CA ILE A 4 -5.87 0.48 -7.29
C ILE A 4 -5.87 0.79 -5.79
N ILE A 5 -6.75 0.12 -5.06
CA ILE A 5 -6.90 0.32 -3.60
C ILE A 5 -6.19 -0.84 -2.89
N ALA A 6 -5.25 -0.51 -2.03
CA ALA A 6 -4.54 -1.46 -1.18
C ALA A 6 -5.47 -2.10 -0.14
N PHE A 7 -5.03 -3.20 0.47
CA PHE A 7 -5.72 -3.81 1.60
C PHE A 7 -6.06 -2.81 2.71
N CYS A 8 -5.13 -1.91 3.04
CA CYS A 8 -5.31 -0.89 4.08
C CYS A 8 -6.05 0.37 3.63
N GLY A 9 -6.49 0.48 2.37
CA GLY A 9 -7.19 1.67 1.86
C GLY A 9 -6.32 2.73 1.19
N LEU A 10 -4.98 2.60 1.23
CA LEU A 10 -4.10 3.45 0.44
C LEU A 10 -4.37 3.30 -1.06
N ILE A 11 -4.31 4.40 -1.80
CA ILE A 11 -4.50 4.39 -3.26
C ILE A 11 -3.15 4.14 -3.94
N CYS A 12 -2.85 2.89 -4.26
CA CYS A 12 -1.60 2.50 -4.92
C CYS A 12 -1.38 3.20 -6.26
N SER A 13 -2.45 3.45 -7.03
CA SER A 13 -2.34 4.15 -8.32
C SER A 13 -1.87 5.61 -8.20
N GLU A 14 -1.84 6.17 -6.99
CA GLU A 14 -1.34 7.51 -6.67
C GLU A 14 -0.02 7.46 -5.87
N CYS A 15 0.48 6.27 -5.54
CA CYS A 15 1.70 6.08 -4.76
C CYS A 15 2.96 6.40 -5.60
N PRO A 16 3.93 7.18 -5.07
CA PRO A 16 5.16 7.49 -5.78
C PRO A 16 5.96 6.26 -6.24
N ALA A 17 6.04 5.22 -5.40
CA ALA A 17 6.74 3.99 -5.77
C ALA A 17 6.07 3.25 -6.95
N TYR A 18 4.73 3.21 -6.96
CA TYR A 18 3.98 2.64 -8.06
C TYR A 18 4.20 3.46 -9.34
N LEU A 19 4.02 4.77 -9.27
CA LEU A 19 4.17 5.67 -10.41
C LEU A 19 5.57 5.60 -11.02
N ALA A 20 6.63 5.63 -10.20
CA ALA A 20 8.01 5.49 -10.65
C ALA A 20 8.27 4.12 -11.30
N THR A 21 7.69 3.05 -10.76
CA THR A 21 7.78 1.70 -11.33
C THR A 21 7.11 1.62 -12.69
N GLN A 22 5.89 2.16 -12.82
CA GLN A 22 5.12 2.11 -14.08
C GLN A 22 5.75 2.97 -15.18
N LYS A 23 6.40 4.09 -14.83
CA LYS A 23 7.20 4.88 -15.77
C LYS A 23 8.54 4.23 -16.13
N ASN A 24 8.95 3.22 -15.36
CA ASN A 24 10.28 2.63 -15.40
C ASN A 24 11.41 3.67 -15.27
N ASP A 25 11.26 4.60 -14.32
CA ASP A 25 12.18 5.72 -14.12
C ASP A 25 13.01 5.55 -12.84
N ASP A 26 14.29 5.19 -13.00
CA ASP A 26 15.23 5.03 -11.87
C ASP A 26 15.54 6.35 -11.15
N THR A 27 15.41 7.49 -11.82
CA THR A 27 15.58 8.80 -11.18
C THR A 27 14.44 9.07 -10.22
N GLU A 28 13.20 8.74 -10.61
CA GLU A 28 12.05 8.83 -9.70
C GLU A 28 12.16 7.82 -8.56
N ARG A 29 12.59 6.58 -8.84
CA ARG A 29 12.81 5.56 -7.78
C ARG A 29 13.83 6.01 -6.75
N ARG A 30 14.96 6.61 -7.16
CA ARG A 30 15.97 7.17 -6.24
C ARG A 30 15.39 8.28 -5.36
N LYS A 31 14.60 9.20 -5.93
CA LYS A 31 13.95 10.27 -5.16
C LYS A 31 13.00 9.72 -4.09
N VAL A 32 12.23 8.69 -4.44
CA VAL A 32 11.33 8.02 -3.48
C VAL A 32 12.14 7.32 -2.39
N ALA A 33 13.17 6.56 -2.76
CA ALA A 33 14.06 5.87 -1.83
C ALA A 33 14.71 6.85 -0.83
N GLU A 34 15.27 7.98 -1.31
CA GLU A 34 15.87 9.00 -0.46
C GLU A 34 14.85 9.67 0.48
N MET A 35 13.65 9.96 -0.02
CA MET A 35 12.57 10.56 0.76
C MET A 35 12.14 9.63 1.91
N TRP A 36 11.82 8.38 1.58
CA TRP A 36 11.34 7.39 2.55
C TRP A 36 12.43 6.92 3.50
N SER A 37 13.70 6.86 3.06
CA SER A 37 14.83 6.59 3.95
C SER A 37 14.92 7.62 5.07
N LYS A 38 14.73 8.90 4.76
CA LYS A 38 14.72 10.00 5.74
C LYS A 38 13.48 9.95 6.63
N GLU A 39 12.31 9.77 6.04
CA GLU A 39 11.02 9.80 6.75
C GLU A 39 10.89 8.65 7.76
N PHE A 40 11.30 7.44 7.37
CA PHE A 40 11.17 6.24 8.18
C PHE A 40 12.46 5.85 8.89
N ASN A 41 13.51 6.66 8.78
CA ASN A 41 14.84 6.38 9.34
C ASN A 41 15.34 4.96 8.98
N ALA A 42 15.26 4.64 7.69
CA ALA A 42 15.62 3.36 7.10
C ALA A 42 16.63 3.56 5.96
N ASP A 43 17.35 2.50 5.59
CA ASP A 43 18.20 2.51 4.40
C ASP A 43 17.47 1.82 3.25
N MET A 44 16.88 2.62 2.35
CA MET A 44 16.19 2.13 1.16
C MET A 44 16.99 2.47 -0.08
N SER A 45 17.20 1.47 -0.93
CA SER A 45 17.77 1.62 -2.26
C SER A 45 16.68 1.88 -3.31
N PHE A 46 17.06 2.29 -4.52
CA PHE A 46 16.07 2.48 -5.59
C PHE A 46 15.53 1.13 -6.09
N GLU A 47 16.31 0.06 -5.93
CA GLU A 47 15.91 -1.32 -6.21
C GLU A 47 14.77 -1.79 -5.30
N ASP A 48 14.69 -1.26 -4.07
CA ASP A 48 13.56 -1.51 -3.16
C ASP A 48 12.26 -0.85 -3.64
N ILE A 49 12.36 0.18 -4.51
CA ILE A 49 11.23 0.93 -5.06
C ILE A 49 10.76 0.30 -6.37
N ASN A 50 10.28 -0.94 -6.29
CA ASN A 50 9.63 -1.66 -7.38
C ASN A 50 8.27 -2.20 -6.93
N CYS A 51 7.18 -1.68 -7.49
CA CYS A 51 5.83 -1.99 -7.03
C CYS A 51 4.80 -1.96 -8.17
N ASP A 52 4.04 -3.04 -8.31
CA ASP A 52 2.88 -3.16 -9.22
C ASP A 52 1.54 -3.05 -8.48
N GLY A 53 1.57 -2.53 -7.25
CA GLY A 53 0.41 -2.31 -6.40
C GLY A 53 0.26 -3.36 -5.29
N CYS A 54 -0.31 -2.96 -4.15
CA CYS A 54 -0.37 -3.79 -2.95
C CYS A 54 -1.16 -5.10 -3.14
N ILE A 55 -2.19 -5.09 -3.99
CA ILE A 55 -2.99 -6.28 -4.32
C ILE A 55 -2.31 -7.19 -5.35
N SER A 56 -1.19 -6.77 -5.95
CA SER A 56 -0.45 -7.58 -6.91
C SER A 56 0.23 -8.78 -6.25
N ASN A 57 0.33 -9.87 -7.01
CA ASN A 57 1.13 -11.05 -6.69
C ASN A 57 2.56 -10.97 -7.26
N GLU A 58 2.85 -9.96 -8.08
CA GLU A 58 4.13 -9.73 -8.74
C GLU A 58 5.07 -8.90 -7.84
N ARG A 59 5.67 -7.82 -8.39
CA ARG A 59 6.59 -6.96 -7.65
C ARG A 59 5.82 -6.08 -6.68
N VAL A 60 6.30 -5.99 -5.45
CA VAL A 60 5.79 -5.07 -4.44
C VAL A 60 6.95 -4.37 -3.75
N PHE A 61 6.71 -3.13 -3.32
CA PHE A 61 7.64 -2.39 -2.48
C PHE A 61 8.07 -3.25 -1.28
N HIS A 62 9.35 -3.23 -0.92
CA HIS A 62 9.96 -4.16 0.03
C HIS A 62 9.11 -4.38 1.31
N HIS A 63 8.63 -3.31 1.95
CA HIS A 63 7.83 -3.40 3.17
C HIS A 63 6.50 -4.15 2.99
N CYS A 64 5.92 -4.15 1.79
CA CYS A 64 4.69 -4.91 1.51
C CYS A 64 4.89 -6.43 1.64
N ASN A 65 6.12 -6.94 1.67
CA ASN A 65 6.39 -8.36 1.95
C ASN A 65 6.19 -8.73 3.43
N VAL A 66 6.33 -7.77 4.35
CA VAL A 66 6.19 -7.99 5.80
C VAL A 66 4.97 -7.29 6.40
N CYS A 67 4.21 -6.55 5.59
CA CYS A 67 3.01 -5.84 6.02
C CYS A 67 1.91 -6.82 6.45
N GLU A 68 1.61 -6.86 7.75
CA GLU A 68 0.62 -7.79 8.32
C GLU A 68 -0.80 -7.58 7.77
N ILE A 69 -1.19 -6.34 7.44
CA ILE A 69 -2.50 -6.04 6.86
C ILE A 69 -2.62 -6.69 5.47
N ARG A 70 -1.58 -6.57 4.65
CA ARG A 70 -1.53 -7.19 3.32
C ARG A 70 -1.53 -8.71 3.44
N LEU A 71 -0.67 -9.28 4.29
CA LEU A 71 -0.57 -10.73 4.46
C LEU A 71 -1.92 -11.33 4.90
N CYS A 72 -2.58 -10.71 5.87
CA CYS A 72 -3.91 -11.10 6.34
C CYS A 72 -4.96 -11.05 5.20
N GLY A 73 -5.01 -9.95 4.46
CA GLY A 73 -5.97 -9.81 3.35
C GLY A 73 -5.73 -10.80 2.22
N LYS A 74 -4.46 -11.10 1.91
CA LYS A 74 -4.09 -12.15 0.94
C LYS A 74 -4.51 -13.53 1.40
N GLU A 75 -4.25 -13.87 2.67
CA GLU A 75 -4.64 -15.15 3.26
C GLU A 75 -6.16 -15.35 3.23
N LYS A 76 -6.93 -14.28 3.49
CA LYS A 76 -8.40 -14.28 3.40
C LYS A 76 -8.94 -14.31 1.96
N GLY A 77 -8.09 -14.10 0.94
CA GLY A 77 -8.51 -14.09 -0.46
C GLY A 77 -9.47 -12.95 -0.85
N ILE A 78 -9.46 -11.85 -0.09
CA ILE A 78 -10.34 -10.70 -0.33
C ILE A 78 -9.68 -9.65 -1.22
N PRO A 79 -10.44 -8.82 -1.98
CA PRO A 79 -9.85 -7.79 -2.83
C PRO A 79 -9.13 -6.68 -2.06
N ASN A 80 -9.67 -6.30 -0.90
CA ASN A 80 -9.06 -5.42 0.10
C ASN A 80 -9.87 -5.51 1.40
N CYS A 81 -9.42 -4.86 2.47
CA CYS A 81 -10.09 -4.99 3.77
C CYS A 81 -11.48 -4.35 3.85
N GLY A 82 -11.90 -3.53 2.88
CA GLY A 82 -13.28 -3.03 2.80
C GLY A 82 -14.32 -4.13 2.52
N TYR A 83 -13.87 -5.30 2.06
CA TYR A 83 -14.69 -6.51 1.87
C TYR A 83 -14.54 -7.53 3.01
N CYS A 84 -13.89 -7.15 4.11
CA CYS A 84 -13.67 -8.06 5.24
C CYS A 84 -14.83 -7.97 6.22
N ASP A 85 -15.40 -9.12 6.62
CA ASP A 85 -16.48 -9.16 7.62
C ASP A 85 -16.06 -8.58 8.99
N ASP A 86 -14.78 -8.67 9.32
CA ASP A 86 -14.20 -8.08 10.55
C ASP A 86 -13.86 -6.58 10.42
N TYR A 87 -14.23 -5.91 9.33
CA TYR A 87 -13.91 -4.49 9.12
C TYR A 87 -14.73 -3.59 10.07
N ALA A 88 -14.14 -2.64 10.81
CA ALA A 88 -12.72 -2.30 10.93
C ALA A 88 -12.07 -3.00 12.15
N CYS A 89 -11.13 -3.93 11.90
CA CYS A 89 -10.46 -4.69 12.95
C CYS A 89 -9.28 -3.92 13.58
N GLU A 90 -8.78 -4.39 14.73
CA GLU A 90 -7.73 -3.70 15.51
C GLU A 90 -6.47 -3.36 14.70
N LYS A 91 -6.04 -4.24 13.78
CA LYS A 91 -4.88 -4.01 12.89
C LYS A 91 -5.08 -2.77 12.01
N LEU A 92 -6.30 -2.57 11.52
CA LEU A 92 -6.66 -1.44 10.68
C LEU A 92 -6.89 -0.17 11.52
N SER A 93 -7.55 -0.30 12.68
CA SER A 93 -7.82 0.85 13.56
C SER A 93 -6.52 1.60 13.93
N LYS A 94 -5.46 0.87 14.31
CA LYS A 94 -4.14 1.44 14.59
C LYS A 94 -3.52 2.14 13.37
N PHE A 95 -3.70 1.55 12.18
CA PHE A 95 -3.22 2.16 10.94
C PHE A 95 -3.99 3.44 10.59
N PHE A 96 -5.30 3.47 10.82
CA PHE A 96 -6.15 4.64 10.53
C PHE A 96 -5.91 5.82 11.46
N GLU A 97 -5.46 5.59 12.69
CA GLU A 97 -4.99 6.69 13.56
C GLU A 97 -3.83 7.47 12.92
N MET A 98 -2.95 6.78 12.19
CA MET A 98 -1.83 7.39 11.47
C MET A 98 -2.24 7.90 10.08
N VAL A 99 -3.15 7.19 9.40
CA VAL A 99 -3.58 7.48 8.03
C VAL A 99 -5.11 7.49 7.91
N PRO A 100 -5.81 8.51 8.43
CA PRO A 100 -7.27 8.54 8.48
C PRO A 100 -7.95 8.50 7.11
N ASP A 101 -7.30 9.04 6.08
CA ASP A 101 -7.86 9.06 4.73
C ASP A 101 -7.96 7.66 4.12
N ALA A 102 -7.12 6.70 4.55
CA ALA A 102 -7.21 5.33 4.09
C ALA A 102 -8.50 4.64 4.58
N GLN A 103 -8.96 4.98 5.79
CA GLN A 103 -10.26 4.51 6.30
C GLN A 103 -11.42 5.01 5.42
N LYS A 104 -11.43 6.31 5.11
CA LYS A 104 -12.47 6.92 4.26
C LYS A 104 -12.54 6.29 2.87
N VAL A 105 -11.44 5.72 2.37
CA VAL A 105 -11.42 4.98 1.10
C VAL A 105 -12.13 3.63 1.27
N LEU A 106 -11.82 2.87 2.32
CA LEU A 106 -12.44 1.56 2.56
C LEU A 106 -13.92 1.66 2.98
N ASP A 107 -14.31 2.71 3.71
CA ASP A 107 -15.70 2.95 4.10
C ASP A 107 -16.63 3.11 2.88
N LYS A 108 -16.10 3.59 1.75
CA LYS A 108 -16.84 3.71 0.48
C LYS A 108 -16.99 2.40 -0.27
N ILE A 109 -16.27 1.35 0.15
CA ILE A 109 -16.32 0.01 -0.43
C ILE A 109 -17.30 -0.86 0.34
N GLY A 110 -17.19 -0.85 1.68
CA GLY A 110 -18.02 -1.66 2.58
C GLY A 110 -19.41 -1.08 2.87
N GLY A 111 -19.78 0.03 2.24
CA GLY A 111 -21.08 0.67 2.38
C GLY A 111 -22.13 0.10 1.43
N THR A 112 -22.89 -0.90 1.91
CA THR A 112 -24.31 -1.10 1.55
C THR A 112 -25.14 -1.07 2.81
#